data_AF-A0A9D6SWA4-F1
#
_entry.id   AF-A0A9D6SWA4-F1
#
_cell.length_a   1.000
_cell.length_b   1.000
_cell.length_c   1.000
_cell.angle_alpha   90.00
_cell.angle_beta   90.00
_cell.angle_gamma   90.00
#
_symmetry.space_group_name_H-M   'P 1'
#
loop_
_entity.id
_entity.type
_entity.pdbx_description
1 polymer ?
#
loop_
_entity_poly.entity_id
_entity_poly.type
_entity_poly.pdbx_seq_one_letter_code
_entity_poly.pdbx_strand_id
1 'polypeptide(L)'
;MRTLSLVLRWLHVLAAVTWLGGMLFVALVLVPVTRRLDDPALRARLMHLTGVRFRTVGWIALALLVATGVGNLLVYPAFLANPRLHAKLALVVLALVLSVLHDFVLGPRAGAPGADPALRARATWVARLNVLVVLAIVALGVSLRG
;
A
#
# COMPACT_ATOMS: atom_id res chain seq x y z
N MET A 1 -25.12 -6.55 -15.97
CA MET A 1 -24.03 -7.10 -15.12
C MET A 1 -22.62 -6.85 -15.69
N ARG A 2 -22.39 -6.97 -17.01
CA ARG A 2 -21.05 -6.78 -17.62
C ARG A 2 -20.45 -5.37 -17.39
N THR A 3 -21.24 -4.31 -17.51
CA THR A 3 -20.77 -2.93 -17.27
C THR A 3 -20.35 -2.70 -15.81
N LEU A 4 -21.15 -3.16 -14.85
CA LEU A 4 -20.84 -3.05 -13.42
C LEU A 4 -19.53 -3.75 -13.07
N SER A 5 -19.31 -4.98 -13.58
CA SER A 5 -18.06 -5.69 -13.30
C SER A 5 -16.84 -5.05 -13.95
N LEU A 6 -16.99 -4.45 -15.14
CA LEU A 6 -15.92 -3.67 -15.76
C LEU A 6 -15.57 -2.45 -14.92
N VAL A 7 -16.56 -1.67 -14.47
CA VAL A 7 -16.34 -0.50 -13.61
C VAL A 7 -15.68 -0.88 -12.29
N LEU A 8 -16.16 -1.93 -11.62
CA LEU A 8 -15.57 -2.42 -10.36
C LEU A 8 -14.12 -2.85 -10.54
N ARG A 9 -13.80 -3.62 -11.58
CA ARG A 9 -12.41 -4.02 -11.87
C ARG A 9 -11.54 -2.84 -12.24
N TRP A 10 -12.04 -1.91 -13.04
CA TRP A 10 -11.32 -0.70 -13.43
C TRP A 10 -10.98 0.16 -12.21
N LEU A 11 -11.95 0.44 -11.33
CA LEU A 11 -11.72 1.16 -10.08
C LEU A 11 -10.76 0.40 -9.15
N HIS A 12 -10.90 -0.92 -9.05
CA HIS A 12 -10.00 -1.74 -8.23
C HIS A 12 -8.55 -1.64 -8.71
N VAL A 13 -8.32 -1.73 -10.02
CA VAL A 13 -6.98 -1.60 -10.62
C VAL A 13 -6.45 -0.18 -10.42
N LEU A 14 -7.26 0.86 -10.63
CA LEU A 14 -6.86 2.25 -10.38
C LEU A 14 -6.44 2.49 -8.93
N ALA A 15 -7.20 1.96 -7.98
CA ALA A 15 -6.86 2.05 -6.57
C ALA A 15 -5.56 1.28 -6.27
N ALA A 16 -5.39 0.08 -6.85
CA ALA A 16 -4.17 -0.72 -6.70
C ALA A 16 -2.92 0.02 -7.21
N VAL A 17 -2.98 0.57 -8.43
CA VAL A 17 -1.83 1.27 -9.04
C VAL A 17 -1.55 2.60 -8.34
N THR A 18 -2.56 3.29 -7.84
CA THR A 18 -2.38 4.51 -7.03
C THR A 18 -1.61 4.19 -5.75
N TRP A 19 -2.00 3.11 -5.07
CA TRP A 19 -1.40 2.73 -3.80
C TRP A 19 0.01 2.14 -3.97
N LEU A 20 0.16 1.09 -4.78
CA LEU A 20 1.45 0.46 -5.06
C LEU A 20 2.41 1.43 -5.77
N GLY A 21 1.92 2.17 -6.77
CA GLY A 21 2.71 3.15 -7.49
C GLY A 21 3.22 4.27 -6.59
N GLY A 22 2.40 4.74 -5.65
CA GLY A 22 2.83 5.72 -4.65
C GLY A 22 3.90 5.20 -3.70
N MET A 23 3.79 3.94 -3.23
CA MET A 23 4.85 3.32 -2.42
C MET A 23 6.18 3.22 -3.18
N LEU A 24 6.11 2.77 -4.44
CA LEU A 24 7.29 2.65 -5.30
C LEU A 24 7.89 4.02 -5.60
N PHE A 25 7.07 5.04 -5.88
CA PHE A 25 7.53 6.40 -6.06
C PHE A 25 8.25 6.93 -4.82
N VAL A 26 7.68 6.72 -3.63
CA VAL A 26 8.33 7.13 -2.38
C VAL A 26 9.67 6.43 -2.20
N ALA A 27 9.71 5.10 -2.39
CA ALA A 27 10.91 4.29 -2.15
C ALA A 27 12.03 4.53 -3.19
N LEU A 28 11.67 4.67 -4.46
CA LEU A 28 12.61 4.69 -5.59
C LEU A 28 12.97 6.10 -6.07
N VAL A 29 12.13 7.10 -5.78
CA VAL A 29 12.32 8.47 -6.26
C VAL A 29 12.45 9.45 -5.10
N LEU A 30 11.41 9.57 -4.27
CA LEU A 30 11.38 10.59 -3.21
C LEU A 30 12.48 10.41 -2.17
N VAL A 31 12.65 9.19 -1.64
CA VAL A 31 13.68 8.90 -0.63
C VAL A 31 15.09 9.13 -1.19
N PRO A 32 15.47 8.62 -2.38
CA PRO A 32 16.79 8.91 -2.95
C PRO A 32 17.05 10.39 -3.19
N VAL A 33 16.07 11.14 -3.71
CA VAL A 33 16.20 12.58 -3.97
C VAL A 33 16.39 13.34 -2.66
N THR A 34 15.55 13.08 -1.66
CA THR A 34 15.61 13.78 -0.37
C THR A 34 16.88 13.45 0.44
N ARG A 35 17.49 12.27 0.23
CA ARG A 35 18.80 11.93 0.84
C ARG A 35 19.96 12.75 0.32
N ARG A 36 19.84 13.40 -0.85
CA ARG A 36 20.86 14.29 -1.42
C ARG A 36 20.76 15.73 -0.92
N LEU A 37 19.75 16.05 -0.11
CA LEU A 37 19.61 17.37 0.48
C LEU A 37 20.58 17.52 1.66
N ASP A 38 21.39 18.58 1.63
CA ASP A 38 22.35 18.90 2.68
C ASP A 38 21.66 19.39 3.96
N ASP A 39 20.50 20.05 3.83
CA ASP A 39 19.68 20.52 4.95
C ASP A 39 18.83 19.37 5.56
N PRO A 40 19.16 18.90 6.78
CA PRO A 40 18.43 17.82 7.42
C PRO A 40 17.00 18.22 7.83
N ALA A 41 16.75 19.50 8.14
CA ALA A 41 15.45 20.00 8.52
C ALA A 41 14.51 20.05 7.32
N LEU A 42 15.00 20.55 6.17
CA LEU A 42 14.26 20.49 4.91
C LEU A 42 13.93 19.05 4.51
N ARG A 43 14.91 18.14 4.60
CA ARG A 43 14.71 16.71 4.33
C ARG A 43 13.60 16.12 5.19
N ALA A 44 13.65 16.35 6.50
CA ALA A 44 12.65 15.85 7.44
C ALA A 44 11.26 16.43 7.15
N ARG A 45 11.18 17.73 6.87
CA ARG A 45 9.94 18.43 6.53
C ARG A 45 9.29 17.89 5.26
N LEU A 46 10.07 17.70 4.18
CA LEU A 46 9.57 17.14 2.93
C LEU A 46 9.05 15.71 3.13
N MET A 47 9.83 14.84 3.79
CA MET A 47 9.41 13.47 4.09
C MET A 47 8.13 13.44 4.94
N HIS A 48 8.01 14.32 5.93
CA HIS A 48 6.82 14.41 6.76
C HIS A 48 5.59 14.86 5.95
N LEU A 49 5.68 15.98 5.23
CA LEU A 49 4.55 16.53 4.46
C LEU A 49 4.08 15.55 3.38
N THR A 50 5.01 14.96 2.63
CA THR A 50 4.67 13.96 1.61
C THR A 50 4.12 12.69 2.26
N GLY A 51 4.68 12.24 3.38
CA GLY A 51 4.18 11.07 4.12
C GLY A 51 2.76 11.26 4.64
N VAL A 52 2.43 12.42 5.22
CA VAL A 52 1.07 12.75 5.67
C VAL A 52 0.10 12.78 4.48
N ARG A 53 0.48 13.43 3.37
CA ARG A 53 -0.37 13.50 2.18
C ARG A 53 -0.59 12.12 1.56
N PHE A 54 0.47 11.33 1.42
CA PHE A 54 0.39 10.00 0.87
C PHE A 54 -0.42 9.06 1.76
N ARG A 55 -0.34 9.18 3.09
CA ARG A 55 -1.21 8.44 4.01
C ARG A 55 -2.69 8.68 3.68
N THR A 56 -3.12 9.93 3.56
CA THR A 56 -4.52 10.23 3.17
C THR A 56 -4.92 9.58 1.84
N VAL A 57 -4.09 9.74 0.80
CA VAL A 57 -4.37 9.17 -0.53
C VAL A 57 -4.37 7.64 -0.49
N GLY A 58 -3.42 7.04 0.21
CA GLY A 58 -3.27 5.59 0.35
C GLY A 58 -4.44 4.96 1.08
N TRP A 59 -4.95 5.59 2.14
CA TRP A 59 -6.13 5.10 2.86
C TRP A 59 -7.42 5.23 2.05
N ILE A 60 -7.56 6.27 1.23
CA ILE A 60 -8.66 6.37 0.25
C ILE A 60 -8.56 5.23 -0.78
N ALA A 61 -7.36 4.97 -1.32
CA ALA A 61 -7.13 3.88 -2.26
C ALA A 61 -7.40 2.50 -1.62
N LEU A 62 -6.99 2.29 -0.38
CA LEU A 62 -7.28 1.07 0.38
C LEU A 62 -8.79 0.86 0.60
N ALA A 63 -9.52 1.91 0.98
CA ALA A 63 -10.98 1.83 1.12
C ALA A 63 -11.65 1.45 -0.21
N LEU A 64 -11.20 2.05 -1.32
CA LEU A 64 -11.67 1.70 -2.65
C LEU A 64 -11.32 0.26 -3.03
N LEU A 65 -10.11 -0.23 -2.71
CA LEU A 65 -9.70 -1.61 -2.96
C LEU A 65 -10.60 -2.62 -2.24
N VAL A 66 -10.90 -2.37 -0.97
CA VAL A 66 -11.78 -3.24 -0.18
C VAL A 66 -13.20 -3.21 -0.74
N ALA A 67 -13.77 -2.02 -0.94
CA ALA A 67 -15.14 -1.88 -1.45
C ALA A 67 -15.32 -2.53 -2.83
N THR A 68 -14.40 -2.26 -3.76
CA THR A 68 -14.42 -2.85 -5.10
C THR A 68 -14.07 -4.33 -5.09
N GLY A 69 -13.22 -4.80 -4.18
CA GLY A 69 -12.89 -6.22 -4.01
C GLY A 69 -14.11 -7.03 -3.55
N VAL A 70 -14.83 -6.53 -2.54
CA VAL A 70 -16.10 -7.11 -2.09
C VAL A 70 -17.13 -7.08 -3.23
N GLY A 71 -17.28 -5.96 -3.93
CA GLY A 71 -18.17 -5.85 -5.08
C GLY A 71 -17.87 -6.88 -6.18
N ASN A 72 -16.59 -7.12 -6.49
CA ASN A 72 -16.21 -8.15 -7.45
C ASN A 72 -16.57 -9.57 -6.98
N LEU A 73 -16.45 -9.87 -5.68
CA LEU A 73 -16.85 -11.17 -5.12
C LEU A 73 -18.37 -11.36 -5.13
N LEU A 74 -19.15 -10.30 -4.89
CA LEU A 74 -20.60 -10.36 -4.97
C LEU A 74 -21.09 -10.62 -6.40
N VAL A 75 -20.39 -10.08 -7.40
CA VAL A 75 -20.72 -10.34 -8.82
C VAL A 75 -20.25 -11.72 -9.28
N TYR A 76 -19.14 -12.23 -8.73
CA TYR A 76 -18.55 -13.52 -9.10
C TYR A 76 -18.24 -14.37 -7.85
N PRO A 77 -19.27 -14.90 -7.16
CA PRO A 77 -19.09 -15.64 -5.92
C PRO A 77 -18.32 -16.95 -6.08
N ALA A 78 -18.27 -17.51 -7.31
CA ALA A 78 -17.51 -18.72 -7.62
C ALA A 78 -16.01 -18.61 -7.30
N PHE A 79 -15.44 -17.39 -7.26
CA PHE A 79 -14.05 -17.20 -6.83
C PHE A 79 -13.80 -17.60 -5.38
N LEU A 80 -14.83 -17.65 -4.52
CA LEU A 80 -14.72 -18.09 -3.13
C LEU A 80 -14.28 -19.55 -3.00
N ALA A 81 -14.45 -20.38 -4.03
CA ALA A 81 -13.96 -21.75 -4.03
C ALA A 81 -12.48 -21.86 -4.44
N ASN A 82 -11.84 -20.76 -4.87
CA ASN A 82 -10.48 -20.78 -5.38
C ASN A 82 -9.46 -20.56 -4.25
N PRO A 83 -8.56 -21.52 -3.95
CA PRO A 83 -7.57 -21.38 -2.88
C PRO A 83 -6.61 -20.19 -3.07
N ARG A 84 -6.34 -19.79 -4.32
CA ARG A 84 -5.52 -18.61 -4.61
C ARG A 84 -6.18 -17.31 -4.16
N LEU A 85 -7.52 -17.25 -4.14
CA LEU A 85 -8.25 -16.11 -3.58
C LEU A 85 -8.03 -16.03 -2.08
N HIS A 86 -8.11 -17.14 -1.34
CA HIS A 86 -7.86 -17.14 0.10
C HIS A 86 -6.44 -16.69 0.43
N ALA A 87 -5.44 -17.17 -0.31
CA ALA A 87 -4.06 -16.70 -0.19
C ALA A 87 -3.96 -15.18 -0.45
N LYS A 88 -4.62 -14.68 -1.50
CA LYS A 88 -4.68 -13.24 -1.80
C LYS A 88 -5.30 -12.45 -0.64
N LEU A 89 -6.42 -12.92 -0.08
CA LEU A 89 -7.12 -12.25 1.02
C LEU A 89 -6.28 -12.25 2.30
N ALA A 90 -5.59 -13.35 2.61
CA ALA A 90 -4.66 -13.41 3.75
C ALA A 90 -3.53 -12.38 3.60
N LEU A 91 -2.96 -12.26 2.40
CA LEU A 91 -1.96 -11.23 2.11
C LEU A 91 -2.54 -9.81 2.20
N VAL A 92 -3.80 -9.58 1.76
CA VAL A 92 -4.47 -8.27 1.90
C VAL A 92 -4.60 -7.88 3.38
N VAL A 93 -4.99 -8.82 4.25
CA VAL A 93 -5.06 -8.58 5.70
C VAL A 93 -3.67 -8.26 6.24
N LEU A 94 -2.64 -9.02 5.87
CA LEU A 94 -1.25 -8.74 6.25
C LEU A 94 -0.81 -7.35 5.80
N ALA A 95 -1.09 -6.98 4.55
CA ALA A 95 -0.75 -5.67 4.00
C ALA A 95 -1.45 -4.53 4.76
N LEU A 96 -2.72 -4.70 5.13
CA LEU A 96 -3.45 -3.73 5.96
C LEU A 96 -2.80 -3.56 7.33
N VAL A 97 -2.45 -4.66 8.01
CA VAL A 97 -1.76 -4.62 9.31
C VAL A 97 -0.41 -3.91 9.21
N LEU A 98 0.41 -4.27 8.21
CA LEU A 98 1.70 -3.63 7.97
C LEU A 98 1.54 -2.13 7.67
N SER A 99 0.49 -1.76 6.93
CA SER A 99 0.19 -0.36 6.60
C SER A 99 -0.22 0.43 7.82
N VAL A 100 -1.10 -0.10 8.69
CA VAL A 100 -1.46 0.54 9.96
C VAL A 100 -0.23 0.72 10.84
N LEU A 101 0.57 -0.34 10.99
CA LEU A 101 1.79 -0.34 11.78
C LEU A 101 2.78 0.69 11.25
N HIS A 102 2.97 0.77 9.94
CA HIS A 102 3.85 1.76 9.33
C HIS A 102 3.31 3.18 9.50
N ASP A 103 2.06 3.44 9.14
CA ASP A 103 1.53 4.79 8.97
C ASP A 103 1.22 5.50 10.28
N PHE A 104 0.79 4.75 11.30
CA PHE A 104 0.31 5.32 12.56
C PHE A 104 1.23 5.02 13.75
N VAL A 105 2.13 4.05 13.64
CA VAL A 105 2.97 3.62 14.76
C VAL A 105 4.44 3.87 14.48
N LEU A 106 5.01 3.23 13.47
CA LEU A 106 6.45 3.27 13.20
C LEU A 106 6.86 4.57 12.49
N GLY A 107 6.11 5.01 11.48
CA GLY A 107 6.40 6.21 10.69
C GLY A 107 6.46 7.48 11.54
N PRO A 108 5.41 7.80 12.34
CA PRO A 108 5.44 8.98 13.21
C PRO A 108 6.59 8.96 14.22
N ARG A 109 6.87 7.79 14.83
CA ARG A 109 7.95 7.66 15.82
C ARG A 109 9.34 7.68 15.19
N ALA A 110 9.52 7.10 14.01
CA ALA A 110 10.79 7.11 13.27
C ALA A 110 11.11 8.49 12.68
N GLY A 111 10.09 9.29 12.39
CA GLY A 111 10.20 10.67 11.91
C GLY A 111 10.39 11.72 13.00
N ALA A 112 10.29 11.34 14.29
CA ALA A 112 10.49 12.25 15.40
C ALA A 112 11.96 12.71 15.51
N PRO A 113 12.23 13.97 15.93
CA PRO A 113 13.57 14.43 16.23
C PRO A 113 14.28 13.51 17.23
N GLY A 114 15.52 13.13 16.93
CA GLY A 114 16.32 12.26 17.81
C GLY A 114 15.88 10.79 17.86
N ALA A 115 14.99 10.33 16.99
CA ALA A 115 14.56 8.92 16.98
C ALA A 115 15.73 7.94 16.88
N ASP A 116 15.57 6.75 17.47
CA ASP A 116 16.55 5.67 17.43
C ASP A 116 16.80 5.18 15.98
N PRO A 117 18.07 5.07 15.52
CA PRO A 117 18.41 4.43 14.25
C PRO A 117 17.75 3.07 14.03
N ALA A 118 17.63 2.23 15.07
CA ALA A 118 17.00 0.92 14.97
C ALA A 118 15.50 1.03 14.65
N LEU A 119 14.82 2.05 15.20
CA LEU A 119 13.42 2.31 14.90
C LEU A 119 13.21 2.76 13.45
N ARG A 120 14.09 3.62 12.93
CA ARG A 120 14.09 4.02 11.51
C ARG A 120 14.31 2.82 10.57
N ALA A 121 15.22 1.92 10.94
CA ALA A 121 15.46 0.70 10.19
C ALA A 121 14.22 -0.22 10.19
N ARG A 122 13.57 -0.40 11.35
CA ARG A 122 12.32 -1.16 11.46
C ARG A 122 11.19 -0.58 10.59
N ALA A 123 10.99 0.75 10.65
CA ALA A 123 9.98 1.42 9.80
C ALA A 123 10.26 1.18 8.31
N THR A 124 11.52 1.28 7.90
CA THR A 124 11.94 1.03 6.51
C THR A 124 11.69 -0.42 6.08
N TRP A 125 12.04 -1.39 6.93
CA TRP A 125 11.83 -2.81 6.63
C TRP A 125 10.36 -3.19 6.57
N VAL A 126 9.52 -2.66 7.46
CA VAL A 126 8.06 -2.85 7.41
C VAL A 126 7.49 -2.28 6.10
N ALA A 127 7.93 -1.09 5.67
CA ALA A 127 7.51 -0.53 4.39
C ALA A 127 7.91 -1.40 3.21
N ARG A 128 9.16 -1.90 3.18
CA ARG A 128 9.66 -2.80 2.12
C ARG A 128 8.92 -4.13 2.09
N LEU A 129 8.70 -4.74 3.25
CA LEU A 129 7.92 -5.96 3.36
C LEU A 129 6.50 -5.75 2.82
N ASN A 130 5.87 -4.63 3.16
CA ASN A 130 4.54 -4.31 2.66
C ASN A 130 4.51 -4.21 1.13
N VAL A 131 5.51 -3.57 0.51
CA VAL A 131 5.64 -3.52 -0.96
C VAL A 131 5.71 -4.93 -1.56
N LEU A 132 6.53 -5.83 -0.98
CA LEU A 132 6.64 -7.21 -1.45
C LEU A 132 5.32 -7.99 -1.32
N VAL A 133 4.62 -7.82 -0.20
CA VAL A 133 3.29 -8.40 0.03
C VAL A 133 2.29 -7.89 -1.01
N VAL A 134 2.28 -6.59 -1.29
CA VAL A 134 1.39 -5.99 -2.29
C VAL A 134 1.71 -6.48 -3.71
N LEU A 135 2.99 -6.64 -4.07
CA LEU A 135 3.38 -7.26 -5.34
C LEU A 135 2.86 -8.70 -5.45
N ALA A 136 2.95 -9.48 -4.38
CA ALA A 136 2.40 -10.83 -4.34
C ALA A 136 0.85 -10.84 -4.46
N ILE A 137 0.15 -9.89 -3.83
CA ILE A 137 -1.31 -9.69 -4.00
C ILE A 137 -1.66 -9.43 -5.47
N VAL A 138 -0.90 -8.57 -6.15
CA VAL A 138 -1.11 -8.24 -7.57
C VAL A 138 -0.86 -9.47 -8.44
N ALA A 139 0.23 -10.22 -8.20
CA ALA A 139 0.54 -11.45 -8.93
C ALA A 139 -0.57 -12.49 -8.79
N LEU A 140 -1.04 -12.73 -7.56
CA LEU A 140 -2.18 -13.62 -7.31
C LEU A 140 -3.46 -13.10 -7.97
N GLY A 141 -3.72 -11.79 -7.92
CA GLY A 141 -4.85 -11.16 -8.59
C GLY A 141 -4.86 -11.38 -10.10
N VAL A 142 -3.70 -11.28 -10.75
CA VAL A 142 -3.55 -11.55 -12.19
C VAL A 142 -3.74 -13.03 -12.51
N SER A 143 -3.36 -13.93 -11.60
CA SER A 143 -3.53 -15.38 -11.77
C SER A 143 -4.97 -15.88 -11.58
N LEU A 144 -5.85 -15.06 -11.02
CA LEU A 144 -7.27 -15.38 -10.77
C LEU A 144 -8.17 -15.17 -12.01
N ARG A 145 -7.58 -15.06 -13.20
CA ARG A 145 -8.34 -14.99 -14.46
C ARG A 145 -9.03 -16.33 -14.71
N GLY A 146 -10.36 -16.30 -14.67
CA GLY A 146 -11.22 -17.31 -15.30
C GLY A 146 -11.43 -16.97 -16.77
#